data_AF-A0A7S1L776-F1
#
_entry.id   AF-A0A7S1L776-F1
#
_cell.length_a   1.000
_cell.length_b   1.000
_cell.length_c   1.000
_cell.angle_alpha   90.00
_cell.angle_beta   90.00
_cell.angle_gamma   90.00
#
_symmetry.space_group_name_H-M   'P 1'
#
loop_
_entity.id
_entity.type
_entity.pdbx_description
1 polymer ?
#
loop_
_entity_poly.entity_id
_entity_poly.type
_entity_poly.pdbx_seq_one_letter_code
_entity_poly.pdbx_strand_id
1 'polypeptide(L)'
;LKPSWPTPIRLQYTSPCAVEAPPASRSSAMLLPMGPMNLDLQEDQQPPAEVRDKHCLFWRILLGLFVGLLVLQILAVDIFGAVFTGIMAVIVWYMVSNRCMQMSQYCLFMFGLLCVIQAIFETITLLTMVGGRRMSHTSAAESGPTGTRTTSVTYTTVIETHPFFDGSMGFKYNVQSAMRVCSPAVMIIAGFLAYWSYNAYPSGLFSYRDEEAGPIFGGGGGGGARLGGNGDYGGNTLGGGARNDQRGQSEGGRAVSGRQQGGGAPRLFEGSGQRLGGK
;
A
#
# COMPACT_ATOMS: atom_id res chain seq x y z
N LEU A 1 -3.49 34.38 -41.84
CA LEU A 1 -3.92 33.00 -42.11
C LEU A 1 -3.88 32.23 -40.79
N LYS A 2 -5.02 32.09 -40.10
CA LYS A 2 -5.14 31.33 -38.85
C LYS A 2 -5.37 29.86 -39.20
N PRO A 3 -4.56 28.91 -38.69
CA PRO A 3 -4.80 27.49 -38.91
C PRO A 3 -6.02 27.03 -38.09
N SER A 4 -7.10 26.68 -38.79
CA SER A 4 -8.29 26.04 -38.22
C SER A 4 -8.00 24.57 -37.98
N TRP A 5 -7.91 24.15 -36.71
CA TRP A 5 -7.79 22.74 -36.37
C TRP A 5 -9.17 22.05 -36.45
N PRO A 6 -9.24 20.81 -36.98
CA PRO A 6 -10.49 20.06 -37.08
C PRO A 6 -11.00 19.62 -35.70
N THR A 7 -12.31 19.75 -35.52
CA THR A 7 -13.06 19.38 -34.32
C THR A 7 -12.99 17.87 -34.06
N PRO A 8 -12.76 17.41 -32.81
CA PRO A 8 -12.69 15.99 -32.51
C PRO A 8 -14.07 15.32 -32.64
N ILE A 9 -14.12 14.22 -33.40
CA ILE A 9 -15.28 13.36 -33.61
C ILE A 9 -15.62 12.67 -32.28
N ARG A 10 -16.81 12.95 -31.75
CA ARG A 10 -17.35 12.36 -30.53
C ARG A 10 -18.00 11.02 -30.89
N LEU A 11 -17.27 9.92 -30.71
CA LEU A 11 -17.84 8.57 -30.83
C LEU A 11 -18.77 8.32 -29.64
N GLN A 12 -20.08 8.33 -29.89
CA GLN A 12 -21.08 7.85 -28.95
C GLN A 12 -21.02 6.31 -28.94
N TYR A 13 -20.61 5.73 -27.81
CA TYR A 13 -20.80 4.30 -27.56
C TYR A 13 -22.24 4.08 -27.09
N THR A 14 -23.08 3.56 -27.97
CA THR A 14 -24.37 2.97 -27.60
C THR A 14 -24.12 1.52 -27.17
N SER A 15 -24.28 1.23 -25.88
CA SER A 15 -24.26 -0.15 -25.36
C SER A 15 -25.55 -0.88 -25.74
N PRO A 16 -25.50 -2.05 -26.42
CA PRO A 16 -26.67 -2.87 -26.65
C PRO A 16 -26.77 -4.02 -25.63
N CYS A 17 -28.01 -4.48 -25.45
CA CYS A 17 -28.44 -5.77 -24.89
C CYS A 17 -28.51 -5.91 -23.37
N ALA A 18 -29.69 -5.55 -22.84
CA ALA A 18 -30.28 -6.25 -21.71
C ALA A 18 -30.58 -7.70 -22.11
N VAL A 19 -30.00 -8.65 -21.39
CA VAL A 19 -30.33 -10.08 -21.45
C VAL A 19 -31.13 -10.41 -20.19
N GLU A 20 -32.41 -10.71 -20.39
CA GLU A 20 -33.35 -11.11 -19.34
C GLU A 20 -33.12 -12.57 -18.96
N ALA A 21 -32.82 -12.83 -17.68
CA ALA A 21 -32.50 -14.15 -17.16
C ALA A 21 -33.72 -14.82 -16.49
N PRO A 22 -33.86 -16.18 -16.57
CA PRO A 22 -34.98 -16.92 -16.00
C PRO A 22 -34.89 -17.15 -14.48
N PRO A 23 -36.02 -17.41 -13.79
CA PRO A 23 -36.07 -17.59 -12.34
C PRO A 23 -35.54 -18.95 -11.88
N ALA A 24 -34.53 -18.96 -11.00
CA ALA A 24 -33.93 -20.16 -10.42
C ALA A 24 -34.62 -20.62 -9.12
N SER A 25 -34.76 -21.94 -8.96
CA SER A 25 -35.30 -22.61 -7.77
C SER A 25 -34.38 -22.50 -6.56
N ARG A 26 -34.95 -22.21 -5.39
CA ARG A 26 -34.23 -21.97 -4.13
C ARG A 26 -33.85 -23.29 -3.44
N SER A 27 -32.56 -23.60 -3.42
CA SER A 27 -31.96 -24.49 -2.43
C SER A 27 -31.53 -23.65 -1.23
N SER A 28 -32.13 -23.90 -0.06
CA SER A 28 -31.75 -23.27 1.21
C SER A 28 -30.41 -23.82 1.70
N ALA A 29 -29.32 -23.30 1.14
CA ALA A 29 -28.03 -23.31 1.78
C ALA A 29 -28.04 -22.22 2.86
N MET A 30 -27.74 -22.60 4.10
CA MET A 30 -27.57 -21.68 5.22
C MET A 30 -26.27 -20.89 5.00
N LEU A 31 -26.36 -19.87 4.14
CA LEU A 31 -25.33 -18.87 3.92
C LEU A 31 -25.25 -18.03 5.19
N LEU A 32 -24.12 -18.06 5.91
CA LEU A 32 -23.76 -16.91 6.73
C LEU A 32 -23.85 -15.71 5.78
N PRO A 33 -24.68 -14.69 6.07
CA PRO A 33 -24.60 -13.44 5.36
C PRO A 33 -23.24 -12.85 5.71
N MET A 34 -22.22 -13.25 4.95
CA MET A 34 -21.26 -12.29 4.44
C MET A 34 -22.16 -11.34 3.64
N GLY A 35 -22.80 -10.41 4.35
CA GLY A 35 -23.51 -9.30 3.75
C GLY A 35 -22.59 -8.76 2.68
N PRO A 36 -23.11 -8.40 1.49
CA PRO A 36 -22.28 -8.02 0.37
C PRO A 36 -21.22 -7.11 0.94
N MET A 37 -19.97 -7.57 0.93
CA MET A 37 -18.85 -6.65 1.01
C MET A 37 -18.98 -5.92 -0.31
N ASN A 38 -19.92 -4.97 -0.32
CA ASN A 38 -20.03 -3.86 -1.23
C ASN A 38 -18.77 -3.04 -0.97
N LEU A 39 -17.66 -3.63 -1.39
CA LEU A 39 -16.70 -3.02 -2.28
C LEU A 39 -17.43 -2.64 -3.60
N ASP A 40 -18.69 -2.16 -3.63
CA ASP A 40 -18.92 -0.70 -3.82
C ASP A 40 -17.81 0.16 -3.23
N LEU A 41 -16.62 -0.02 -3.79
CA LEU A 41 -15.45 0.83 -3.69
C LEU A 41 -15.79 2.17 -4.34
N GLN A 42 -16.75 2.95 -3.81
CA GLN A 42 -17.09 4.31 -4.26
C GLN A 42 -16.91 4.46 -5.79
N GLU A 43 -17.56 3.58 -6.56
CA GLU A 43 -17.05 3.14 -7.87
C GLU A 43 -17.01 4.23 -8.94
N ASP A 44 -17.52 5.43 -8.69
CA ASP A 44 -17.56 6.50 -9.68
C ASP A 44 -17.35 7.91 -9.11
N GLN A 45 -16.59 8.08 -8.02
CA GLN A 45 -16.11 9.43 -7.71
C GLN A 45 -15.00 9.79 -8.70
N GLN A 46 -15.42 10.27 -9.88
CA GLN A 46 -14.52 10.70 -10.93
C GLN A 46 -13.48 11.65 -10.35
N PRO A 47 -12.16 11.39 -10.57
CA PRO A 47 -11.12 12.20 -9.98
C PRO A 47 -11.30 13.66 -10.45
N PRO A 48 -11.11 14.65 -9.55
CA PRO A 48 -11.29 16.05 -9.88
C PRO A 48 -10.50 16.41 -11.15
N ALA A 49 -11.12 17.15 -12.07
CA ALA A 49 -10.50 17.49 -13.36
C ALA A 49 -9.12 18.15 -13.20
N GLU A 50 -8.93 18.93 -12.12
CA GLU A 50 -7.67 19.57 -11.79
C GLU A 50 -6.50 18.59 -11.56
N VAL A 51 -6.78 17.45 -10.92
CA VAL A 51 -5.77 16.40 -10.68
C VAL A 51 -5.35 15.79 -12.00
N ARG A 52 -6.32 15.55 -12.89
CA ARG A 52 -6.08 14.92 -14.19
C ARG A 52 -5.13 15.74 -15.07
N ASP A 53 -5.32 17.05 -15.14
CA ASP A 53 -4.57 17.89 -16.07
C ASP A 53 -3.15 18.18 -15.56
N LYS A 54 -2.98 18.41 -14.26
CA LYS A 54 -1.67 18.78 -13.68
C LYS A 54 -0.83 17.55 -13.31
N HIS A 55 -1.43 16.53 -12.70
CA HIS A 55 -0.65 15.42 -12.12
C HIS A 55 -0.24 14.40 -13.18
N CYS A 56 -1.01 14.24 -14.27
CA CYS A 56 -0.73 13.22 -15.30
C CYS A 56 0.69 13.35 -15.89
N LEU A 57 1.19 14.57 -16.08
CA LEU A 57 2.54 14.81 -16.57
C LEU A 57 3.61 14.31 -15.58
N PHE A 58 3.46 14.62 -14.29
CA PHE A 58 4.39 14.16 -13.26
C PHE A 58 4.40 12.63 -13.11
N TRP A 59 3.23 11.99 -13.18
CA TRP A 59 3.15 10.53 -13.12
C TRP A 59 3.79 9.84 -14.34
N ARG A 60 3.74 10.46 -15.52
CA ARG A 60 4.48 9.98 -16.70
C ARG A 60 6.00 10.12 -16.54
N ILE A 61 6.47 11.22 -15.95
CA ILE A 61 7.89 11.39 -15.60
C ILE A 61 8.31 10.32 -14.59
N LEU A 62 7.48 10.06 -13.57
CA LEU A 62 7.74 9.02 -12.58
C LEU A 62 7.81 7.63 -13.20
N LEU A 63 6.90 7.30 -14.13
CA LEU A 63 6.96 6.06 -14.90
C LEU A 63 8.28 5.95 -15.68
N GLY A 64 8.71 7.04 -16.33
CA GLY A 64 10.00 7.11 -17.01
C GLY A 64 11.19 6.86 -16.06
N LEU A 65 11.14 7.40 -14.83
CA LEU A 65 12.15 7.16 -13.80
C LEU A 65 12.18 5.69 -13.36
N PHE A 66 11.03 5.04 -13.17
CA PHE A 66 10.96 3.62 -12.82
C PHE A 66 11.50 2.72 -13.93
N VAL A 67 11.17 3.01 -15.20
CA VAL A 67 11.72 2.28 -16.35
C VAL A 67 13.24 2.50 -16.46
N GLY A 68 13.71 3.73 -16.25
CA GLY A 68 15.15 4.02 -16.20
C GLY A 68 15.87 3.27 -15.08
N LEU A 69 15.29 3.22 -13.88
CA LEU A 69 15.81 2.43 -12.76
C LEU A 69 15.83 0.93 -13.08
N LEU A 70 14.79 0.39 -13.71
CA LEU A 70 14.74 -1.01 -14.11
C LEU A 70 15.91 -1.36 -15.06
N VAL A 71 16.19 -0.50 -16.05
CA VAL A 71 17.34 -0.66 -16.95
C VAL A 71 18.66 -0.59 -16.17
N LEU A 72 18.81 0.38 -15.27
CA LEU A 72 20.01 0.49 -14.42
C LEU A 72 20.21 -0.73 -13.53
N GLN A 73 19.14 -1.33 -13.02
CA GLN A 73 19.20 -2.54 -12.20
C GLN A 73 19.60 -3.78 -12.99
N ILE A 74 19.13 -3.90 -14.24
CA ILE A 74 19.58 -4.95 -15.17
C ILE A 74 21.08 -4.79 -15.46
N LEU A 75 21.56 -3.56 -15.69
CA LEU A 75 23.00 -3.28 -15.90
C LEU A 75 23.85 -3.57 -14.65
N ALA A 76 23.31 -3.30 -13.46
CA ALA A 76 23.94 -3.63 -12.19
C ALA A 76 23.87 -5.13 -11.83
N VAL A 77 23.14 -5.94 -12.62
CA VAL A 77 22.88 -7.37 -12.39
C VAL A 77 22.23 -7.62 -11.02
N ASP A 78 21.33 -6.71 -10.61
CA ASP A 78 20.57 -6.82 -9.37
C ASP A 78 19.16 -7.37 -9.67
N ILE A 79 19.05 -8.70 -9.75
CA ILE A 79 17.83 -9.40 -10.18
C ILE A 79 16.67 -9.13 -9.21
N PHE A 80 16.93 -9.17 -7.91
CA PHE A 80 15.89 -8.97 -6.90
C PHE A 80 15.36 -7.53 -6.95
N GLY A 81 16.25 -6.54 -7.00
CA GLY A 81 15.86 -5.15 -7.19
C GLY A 81 15.02 -4.97 -8.47
N ALA A 82 15.46 -5.57 -9.58
CA ALA A 82 14.80 -5.47 -10.88
C ALA A 82 13.36 -6.00 -10.86
N VAL A 83 13.11 -7.12 -10.19
CA VAL A 83 11.76 -7.68 -10.06
C VAL A 83 10.85 -6.74 -9.27
N PHE A 84 11.29 -6.26 -8.11
CA PHE A 84 10.48 -5.34 -7.28
C PHE A 84 10.18 -4.04 -8.02
N THR A 85 11.20 -3.43 -8.63
CA THR A 85 11.05 -2.18 -9.40
C THR A 85 10.15 -2.40 -10.62
N GLY A 86 10.23 -3.57 -11.27
CA GLY A 86 9.36 -3.94 -12.37
C GLY A 86 7.89 -4.03 -11.96
N ILE A 87 7.59 -4.66 -10.82
CA ILE A 87 6.21 -4.72 -10.28
C ILE A 87 5.69 -3.31 -9.99
N MET A 88 6.51 -2.46 -9.35
CA MET A 88 6.14 -1.06 -9.08
C MET A 88 5.91 -0.27 -10.37
N ALA A 89 6.75 -0.47 -11.39
CA ALA A 89 6.58 0.16 -12.70
C ALA A 89 5.27 -0.25 -13.37
N VAL A 90 4.86 -1.53 -13.26
CA VAL A 90 3.57 -2.01 -13.78
C VAL A 90 2.39 -1.37 -13.05
N ILE A 91 2.47 -1.22 -11.72
CA ILE A 91 1.43 -0.53 -10.94
C ILE A 91 1.32 0.94 -11.37
N VAL A 92 2.44 1.65 -11.50
CA VAL A 92 2.45 3.04 -11.98
C VAL A 92 1.92 3.13 -13.41
N TRP A 93 2.32 2.20 -14.28
CA TRP A 93 1.81 2.14 -15.65
C TRP A 93 0.29 1.93 -15.67
N TYR A 94 -0.25 1.06 -14.82
CA TYR A 94 -1.68 0.85 -14.65
C TYR A 94 -2.38 2.14 -14.17
N MET A 95 -1.82 2.85 -13.18
CA MET A 95 -2.39 4.12 -12.68
C MET A 95 -2.38 5.24 -13.73
N VAL A 96 -1.36 5.28 -14.59
CA VAL A 96 -1.23 6.27 -15.67
C VAL A 96 -2.06 5.90 -16.90
N SER A 97 -2.37 4.61 -17.06
CA SER A 97 -3.24 4.12 -18.12
C SER A 97 -4.63 4.74 -18.01
N ASN A 98 -5.30 4.94 -19.15
CA ASN A 98 -6.63 5.56 -19.21
C ASN A 98 -6.70 6.99 -18.62
N ARG A 99 -5.68 7.83 -18.85
CA ARG A 99 -5.65 9.25 -18.43
C ARG A 99 -5.91 9.44 -16.93
N CYS A 100 -5.32 8.59 -16.09
CA CYS A 100 -5.49 8.62 -14.64
C CYS A 100 -6.94 8.43 -14.16
N MET A 101 -7.83 7.87 -14.98
CA MET A 101 -9.21 7.58 -14.56
C MET A 101 -9.28 6.48 -13.50
N GLN A 102 -8.31 5.56 -13.46
CA GLN A 102 -8.27 4.44 -12.52
C GLN A 102 -7.52 4.77 -11.21
N MET A 103 -7.24 6.05 -10.96
CA MET A 103 -6.41 6.47 -9.83
C MET A 103 -7.26 6.67 -8.58
N SER A 104 -7.70 5.59 -7.94
CA SER A 104 -8.47 5.68 -6.70
C SER A 104 -7.61 6.21 -5.53
N GLN A 105 -8.25 6.88 -4.56
CA GLN A 105 -7.58 7.41 -3.37
C GLN A 105 -6.89 6.31 -2.56
N TYR A 106 -7.53 5.13 -2.44
CA TYR A 106 -6.96 3.96 -1.78
C TYR A 106 -5.70 3.44 -2.49
N CYS A 107 -5.73 3.38 -3.83
CA CYS A 107 -4.59 2.96 -4.63
C CYS A 107 -3.38 3.88 -4.41
N LEU A 108 -3.60 5.20 -4.39
CA LEU A 108 -2.55 6.19 -4.13
C LEU A 108 -1.95 6.06 -2.74
N PHE A 109 -2.80 5.88 -1.72
CA PHE A 109 -2.36 5.71 -0.36
C PHE A 109 -1.50 4.45 -0.20
N MET A 110 -1.99 3.30 -0.68
CA MET A 110 -1.26 2.03 -0.60
C MET A 110 0.04 2.06 -1.39
N PHE A 111 0.03 2.62 -2.61
CA PHE A 111 1.23 2.78 -3.41
C PHE A 111 2.26 3.69 -2.72
N GLY A 112 1.83 4.83 -2.18
CA GLY A 112 2.71 5.75 -1.46
C GLY A 112 3.34 5.10 -0.23
N LEU A 113 2.55 4.36 0.56
CA LEU A 113 3.03 3.64 1.73
C LEU A 113 4.05 2.55 1.36
N LEU A 114 3.78 1.78 0.29
CA LEU A 114 4.73 0.79 -0.22
C LEU A 114 6.05 1.45 -0.66
N CYS A 115 5.99 2.59 -1.36
CA CYS A 115 7.19 3.34 -1.75
C CYS A 115 8.01 3.81 -0.55
N VAL A 116 7.37 4.33 0.50
CA VAL A 116 8.07 4.81 1.70
C VAL A 116 8.74 3.67 2.46
N ILE A 117 8.05 2.54 2.67
CA ILE A 117 8.62 1.37 3.33
C ILE A 117 9.83 0.84 2.54
N GLN A 118 9.69 0.73 1.22
CA GLN A 118 10.78 0.31 0.35
C GLN A 118 11.97 1.27 0.42
N ALA A 119 11.72 2.59 0.39
CA ALA A 119 12.76 3.61 0.54
C ALA A 119 13.52 3.47 1.87
N ILE A 120 12.83 3.13 2.97
CA ILE A 120 13.47 2.92 4.28
C ILE A 120 14.40 1.71 4.23
N PHE A 121 13.97 0.56 3.69
CA PHE A 121 14.84 -0.64 3.61
C PHE A 121 16.06 -0.41 2.72
N GLU A 122 15.89 0.29 1.59
CA GLU A 122 17.00 0.65 0.72
C GLU A 122 17.94 1.67 1.37
N THR A 123 17.40 2.62 2.14
CA THR A 123 18.18 3.60 2.90
C THR A 123 19.01 2.91 3.99
N ILE A 124 18.43 1.97 4.75
CA ILE A 124 19.17 1.17 5.73
C ILE A 124 20.31 0.42 5.04
N THR A 125 20.02 -0.22 3.92
CA THR A 125 21.02 -0.95 3.13
C THR A 125 22.13 -0.01 2.66
N LEU A 126 21.79 1.18 2.17
CA LEU A 126 22.76 2.21 1.78
C LEU A 126 23.63 2.64 2.96
N LEU A 127 23.02 2.93 4.13
CA LEU A 127 23.74 3.34 5.33
C LEU A 127 24.72 2.26 5.81
N THR A 128 24.38 0.98 5.69
CA THR A 128 25.32 -0.11 6.00
C THR A 128 26.52 -0.17 5.04
N MET A 129 26.38 0.35 3.82
CA MET A 129 27.44 0.38 2.80
C MET A 129 28.24 1.68 2.77
N VAL A 130 27.77 2.75 3.43
CA VAL A 130 28.49 4.05 3.52
C VAL A 130 29.87 3.89 4.14
N GLY A 131 30.08 2.90 5.02
CA GLY A 131 31.39 2.56 5.58
C GLY A 131 32.38 1.89 4.63
N GLY A 132 32.06 1.81 3.33
CA GLY A 132 32.85 1.13 2.31
C GLY A 132 32.26 -0.22 1.94
N ARG A 133 32.48 -0.63 0.69
CA ARG A 133 31.96 -1.88 0.16
C ARG A 133 33.00 -2.97 0.34
N ARG A 134 32.63 -4.02 1.10
CA ARG A 134 33.49 -5.18 1.33
C ARG A 134 33.27 -6.20 0.21
N MET A 135 34.33 -6.51 -0.53
CA MET A 135 34.35 -7.62 -1.47
C MET A 135 35.14 -8.76 -0.83
N SER A 136 34.49 -9.91 -0.68
CA SER A 136 35.11 -11.10 -0.09
C SER A 136 35.44 -12.06 -1.21
N HIS A 137 36.73 -12.26 -1.46
CA HIS A 137 37.21 -13.31 -2.35
C HIS A 137 37.67 -14.49 -1.49
N THR A 138 36.95 -15.60 -1.59
CA THR A 138 37.32 -16.85 -0.93
C THR A 138 38.00 -17.74 -1.96
N SER A 139 39.32 -17.89 -1.83
CA SER A 139 40.09 -18.85 -2.63
C SER A 139 40.39 -20.07 -1.76
N ALA A 140 40.00 -21.26 -2.25
CA ALA A 140 40.42 -22.52 -1.67
C ALA A 140 41.74 -22.94 -2.32
N ALA A 141 42.78 -23.11 -1.50
CA ALA A 141 44.03 -23.70 -1.95
C ALA A 141 44.16 -25.08 -1.32
N GLU A 142 44.15 -26.12 -2.14
CA GLU A 142 44.47 -27.48 -1.70
C GLU A 142 45.95 -27.51 -1.30
N SER A 143 46.20 -27.50 0.00
CA SER A 143 47.54 -27.50 0.57
C SER A 143 47.76 -28.86 1.20
N GLY A 144 47.95 -29.88 0.36
CA GLY A 144 48.25 -31.24 0.78
C GLY A 144 49.61 -31.67 0.25
N PRO A 145 50.58 -32.07 1.11
CA PRO A 145 51.78 -32.75 0.62
C PRO A 145 51.37 -34.03 -0.11
N THR A 146 51.82 -34.16 -1.35
CA THR A 146 51.61 -35.31 -2.24
C THR A 146 52.05 -36.60 -1.54
N GLY A 147 51.15 -37.29 -0.85
CA GLY A 147 51.46 -38.57 -0.17
C GLY A 147 50.69 -38.84 1.12
N THR A 148 50.14 -37.83 1.80
CA THR A 148 49.38 -38.06 3.04
C THR A 148 47.89 -38.16 2.74
N ARG A 149 47.22 -39.22 3.23
CA ARG A 149 45.78 -39.51 3.01
C ARG A 149 44.81 -38.49 3.63
N THR A 150 45.33 -37.35 4.11
CA THR A 150 44.61 -36.29 4.80
C THR A 150 44.61 -35.03 3.94
N THR A 151 43.55 -34.81 3.18
CA THR A 151 43.34 -33.59 2.41
C THR A 151 42.98 -32.43 3.34
N SER A 152 43.94 -31.55 3.61
CA SER A 152 43.69 -30.28 4.33
C SER A 152 43.35 -29.20 3.31
N VAL A 153 42.13 -28.68 3.36
CA VAL A 153 41.68 -27.56 2.51
C VAL A 153 41.78 -26.27 3.31
N THR A 154 42.73 -25.40 2.95
CA THR A 154 42.88 -24.08 3.57
C THR A 154 42.04 -23.08 2.79
N TYR A 155 41.04 -22.50 3.44
CA TYR A 155 40.22 -21.43 2.87
C TYR A 155 40.79 -20.07 3.27
N THR A 156 41.47 -19.40 2.34
CA THR A 156 41.94 -18.02 2.56
C THR A 156 40.86 -17.06 2.06
N THR A 157 40.28 -16.28 2.97
CA THR A 157 39.31 -15.24 2.63
C THR A 157 39.99 -13.88 2.69
N VAL A 158 40.14 -13.25 1.53
CA VAL A 158 40.70 -11.88 1.42
C VAL A 158 39.51 -10.92 1.38
N ILE A 159 39.41 -10.07 2.40
CA ILE A 159 38.39 -9.02 2.49
C ILE A 159 39.02 -7.72 2.00
N GLU A 160 38.68 -7.30 0.78
CA GLU A 160 39.08 -6.01 0.26
C GLU A 160 37.99 -4.98 0.54
N THR A 161 38.39 -3.81 1.04
CA THR A 161 37.46 -2.71 1.31
C THR A 161 37.72 -1.60 0.31
N HIS A 162 36.73 -1.31 -0.51
CA HIS A 162 36.80 -0.29 -1.56
C HIS A 162 35.87 0.89 -1.22
N PRO A 163 36.23 2.12 -1.61
CA PRO A 163 35.34 3.27 -1.44
C PRO A 163 34.07 3.10 -2.26
N PHE A 164 33.00 3.80 -1.89
CA PHE A 164 31.69 3.64 -2.53
C PHE A 164 31.72 3.93 -4.04
N PHE A 165 32.52 4.92 -4.46
CA PHE A 165 32.88 5.14 -5.85
C PHE A 165 34.39 4.97 -6.00
N ASP A 166 34.81 4.17 -6.96
CA ASP A 166 36.21 3.91 -7.25
C ASP A 166 36.44 3.97 -8.76
N GLY A 167 37.32 4.87 -9.19
CA GLY A 167 37.69 5.00 -10.60
C GLY A 167 38.46 3.79 -11.14
N SER A 168 39.11 3.02 -10.27
CA SER A 168 39.93 1.85 -10.64
C SER A 168 39.12 0.58 -10.87
N MET A 169 37.94 0.46 -10.25
CA MET A 169 37.09 -0.74 -10.28
C MET A 169 36.17 -0.83 -11.52
N GLY A 170 36.30 0.12 -12.45
CA GLY A 170 35.60 0.14 -13.73
C GLY A 170 34.16 0.67 -13.68
N PHE A 171 33.54 0.79 -14.86
CA PHE A 171 32.22 1.42 -15.02
C PHE A 171 31.09 0.67 -14.29
N LYS A 172 31.09 -0.67 -14.36
CA LYS A 172 30.04 -1.52 -13.73
C LYS A 172 29.96 -1.32 -12.22
N TYR A 173 31.11 -1.19 -11.56
CA TYR A 173 31.19 -0.92 -10.12
C TYR A 173 30.50 0.40 -9.76
N ASN A 174 30.86 1.47 -10.47
CA ASN A 174 30.30 2.81 -10.23
C ASN A 174 28.81 2.90 -10.56
N VAL A 175 28.33 2.21 -11.61
CA VAL A 175 26.89 2.12 -11.91
C VAL A 175 26.13 1.42 -10.80
N GLN A 176 26.69 0.34 -10.25
CA GLN A 176 26.05 -0.37 -9.13
C GLN A 176 25.93 0.52 -7.89
N SER A 177 26.98 1.28 -7.56
CA SER A 177 26.96 2.23 -6.46
C SER A 177 25.98 3.38 -6.70
N ALA A 178 25.97 3.96 -7.90
CA ALA A 178 25.01 5.00 -8.27
C ALA A 178 23.56 4.51 -8.18
N MET A 179 23.28 3.30 -8.66
CA MET A 179 21.95 2.68 -8.58
C MET A 179 21.47 2.57 -7.13
N ARG A 180 22.35 2.19 -6.20
CA ARG A 180 22.01 2.08 -4.77
C ARG A 180 21.63 3.42 -4.13
N VAL A 181 22.10 4.54 -4.67
CA VAL A 181 21.72 5.89 -4.22
C VAL A 181 20.46 6.37 -4.93
N CYS A 182 20.36 6.15 -6.24
CA CYS A 182 19.23 6.59 -7.05
C CYS A 182 17.92 5.89 -6.66
N SER A 183 17.98 4.61 -6.30
CA SER A 183 16.80 3.81 -5.97
C SER A 183 15.97 4.40 -4.81
N PRO A 184 16.52 4.62 -3.60
CA PRO A 184 15.75 5.23 -2.51
C PRO A 184 15.31 6.66 -2.82
N ALA A 185 16.11 7.43 -3.58
CA ALA A 185 15.75 8.78 -3.99
C ALA A 185 14.49 8.81 -4.86
N VAL A 186 14.39 7.92 -5.87
CA VAL A 186 13.20 7.81 -6.71
C VAL A 186 11.99 7.30 -5.91
N MET A 187 12.19 6.36 -4.98
CA MET A 187 11.10 5.88 -4.11
C MET A 187 10.55 6.99 -3.21
N ILE A 188 11.40 7.88 -2.69
CA ILE A 188 10.98 9.06 -1.92
C ILE A 188 10.19 10.03 -2.81
N ILE A 189 10.65 10.29 -4.04
CA ILE A 189 9.93 11.13 -5.00
C ILE A 189 8.56 10.52 -5.33
N ALA A 190 8.48 9.19 -5.51
CA ALA A 190 7.23 8.47 -5.74
C ALA A 190 6.27 8.62 -4.56
N GLY A 191 6.76 8.43 -3.33
CA GLY A 191 5.98 8.61 -2.11
C GLY A 191 5.47 10.05 -1.94
N PHE A 192 6.31 11.05 -2.23
CA PHE A 192 5.92 12.46 -2.20
C PHE A 192 4.85 12.77 -3.25
N LEU A 193 4.98 12.25 -4.47
CA LEU A 193 3.99 12.43 -5.54
C LEU A 193 2.64 11.77 -5.19
N ALA A 194 2.69 10.59 -4.57
CA ALA A 194 1.50 9.90 -4.07
C ALA A 194 0.81 10.70 -2.96
N TYR A 195 1.56 11.21 -1.99
CA TYR A 195 1.05 12.08 -0.92
C TYR A 195 0.43 13.38 -1.47
N TRP A 196 1.13 14.04 -2.40
CA TRP A 196 0.62 15.27 -3.03
C TRP A 196 -0.66 15.01 -3.84
N SER A 197 -0.72 13.89 -4.57
CA SER A 197 -1.92 13.49 -5.32
C SER A 197 -3.07 13.08 -4.39
N TYR A 198 -2.77 12.47 -3.24
CA TYR A 198 -3.76 12.11 -2.23
C TYR A 198 -4.41 13.35 -1.60
N ASN A 199 -3.63 14.38 -1.27
CA ASN A 199 -4.14 15.63 -0.70
C ASN A 199 -5.00 16.47 -1.66
N ALA A 200 -4.98 16.16 -2.97
CA ALA A 200 -5.84 16.81 -3.94
C ALA A 200 -7.29 16.27 -3.93
N TYR A 201 -7.54 15.15 -3.24
CA TYR A 201 -8.89 14.64 -3.01
C TYR A 201 -9.53 15.40 -1.84
N PRO A 202 -10.75 15.95 -2.02
CA PRO A 202 -11.42 16.73 -0.98
C PRO A 202 -11.93 15.86 0.18
N SER A 203 -12.19 14.57 -0.06
CA SER A 203 -12.57 13.60 0.94
C SER A 203 -11.33 12.91 1.52
N GLY A 204 -11.23 12.80 2.84
CA GLY A 204 -10.23 11.95 3.47
C GLY A 204 -10.70 10.50 3.49
N LEU A 205 -9.83 9.54 3.20
CA LEU A 205 -10.18 8.11 3.29
C LEU A 205 -10.65 7.69 4.69
N PHE A 206 -10.29 8.47 5.71
CA PHE A 206 -10.67 8.26 7.11
C PHE A 206 -11.77 9.21 7.60
N SER A 207 -12.25 10.16 6.79
CA SER A 207 -13.26 11.13 7.24
C SER A 207 -14.67 10.54 7.37
N TYR A 208 -14.94 9.40 6.72
CA TYR A 208 -16.24 8.73 6.80
C TYR A 208 -16.57 8.21 8.21
N ARG A 209 -15.57 8.04 9.08
CA ARG A 209 -15.76 7.47 10.41
C ARG A 209 -16.25 8.47 11.45
N ASP A 210 -16.06 9.77 11.20
CA ASP A 210 -16.52 10.80 12.14
C ASP A 210 -18.01 11.11 12.00
N GLU A 211 -18.65 10.77 10.87
CA GLU A 211 -20.12 10.87 10.73
C GLU A 211 -20.86 9.72 11.43
N GLU A 212 -20.23 8.54 11.59
CA GLU A 212 -20.76 7.44 12.40
C GLU A 212 -20.46 7.63 13.91
N ALA A 213 -19.50 8.49 14.23
CA ALA A 213 -19.27 9.02 15.59
C ALA A 213 -20.19 10.21 15.93
N GLY A 214 -21.37 10.28 15.31
CA GLY A 214 -22.52 10.93 15.94
C GLY A 214 -22.64 10.42 17.39
N PRO A 215 -23.12 11.25 18.34
CA PRO A 215 -23.11 10.90 19.75
C PRO A 215 -23.71 9.50 19.95
N ILE A 216 -22.87 8.56 20.40
CA ILE A 216 -23.26 7.17 20.74
C ILE A 216 -24.38 7.14 21.80
N PHE A 217 -24.59 8.27 22.49
CA PHE A 217 -25.66 8.54 23.45
C PHE A 217 -26.81 9.40 22.92
N GLY A 218 -26.89 9.64 21.61
CA GLY A 218 -28.05 10.20 20.93
C GLY A 218 -29.14 9.16 20.72
N GLY A 219 -29.56 8.47 21.79
CA GLY A 219 -30.79 7.70 21.80
C GLY A 219 -31.95 8.66 21.54
N GLY A 220 -32.47 8.67 20.31
CA GLY A 220 -33.47 9.64 19.91
C GLY A 220 -34.23 9.19 18.67
N GLY A 221 -35.20 8.31 18.88
CA GLY A 221 -36.27 8.09 17.91
C GLY A 221 -36.21 6.74 17.25
N GLY A 222 -36.82 5.75 17.91
CA GLY A 222 -37.41 4.63 17.21
C GLY A 222 -38.31 5.16 16.10
N GLY A 223 -37.82 5.05 14.86
CA GLY A 223 -38.64 5.09 13.66
C GLY A 223 -39.52 3.86 13.67
N GLY A 224 -40.59 3.93 14.46
CA GLY A 224 -41.73 3.04 14.31
C GLY A 224 -42.14 3.09 12.85
N ALA A 225 -42.22 1.91 12.25
CA ALA A 225 -42.82 1.67 10.96
C ALA A 225 -44.19 2.37 10.89
N ARG A 226 -44.24 3.56 10.29
CA ARG A 226 -45.48 4.10 9.75
C ARG A 226 -45.72 3.40 8.41
N LEU A 227 -46.19 2.16 8.52
CA LEU A 227 -47.08 1.61 7.50
C LEU A 227 -48.28 2.57 7.35
N GLY A 228 -48.70 2.71 6.10
CA GLY A 228 -49.69 3.69 5.66
C GLY A 228 -50.96 3.76 6.50
N GLY A 229 -51.41 4.99 6.69
CA GLY A 229 -52.69 5.34 7.26
C GLY A 229 -53.11 6.68 6.70
N ASN A 230 -53.98 6.61 5.70
CA ASN A 230 -54.67 7.70 5.02
C ASN A 230 -55.52 8.52 6.02
N GLY A 231 -55.63 9.84 5.83
CA GLY A 231 -56.49 10.76 6.61
C GLY A 231 -55.70 12.02 6.97
N ASP A 232 -55.78 13.13 6.23
CA ASP A 232 -56.93 14.00 5.95
C ASP A 232 -57.58 14.58 7.23
N TYR A 233 -57.81 15.90 7.20
CA TYR A 233 -58.18 16.85 8.28
C TYR A 233 -57.03 17.20 9.26
N GLY A 234 -56.49 18.42 9.29
CA GLY A 234 -57.20 19.69 9.43
C GLY A 234 -57.24 20.05 10.92
N GLY A 235 -56.33 20.92 11.40
CA GLY A 235 -56.32 21.25 12.84
C GLY A 235 -55.19 22.16 13.29
N ASN A 236 -55.53 23.44 13.37
CA ASN A 236 -54.80 24.55 13.95
C ASN A 236 -54.72 24.41 15.50
N THR A 237 -53.54 24.47 16.12
CA THR A 237 -53.43 24.84 17.55
C THR A 237 -52.06 25.41 17.93
N LEU A 238 -52.08 26.71 18.22
CA LEU A 238 -51.14 27.43 19.08
C LEU A 238 -51.16 26.89 20.53
N GLY A 239 -50.07 27.15 21.25
CA GLY A 239 -49.96 27.07 22.71
C GLY A 239 -49.07 25.91 23.15
N GLY A 240 -48.10 26.04 24.04
CA GLY A 240 -47.88 27.02 25.08
C GLY A 240 -47.55 26.27 26.37
N GLY A 241 -46.32 26.40 26.87
CA GLY A 241 -45.98 26.28 28.28
C GLY A 241 -45.70 24.90 28.89
N ALA A 242 -44.90 24.99 29.97
CA ALA A 242 -44.85 24.16 31.18
C ALA A 242 -43.61 23.28 31.39
N ARG A 243 -42.85 23.72 32.40
CA ARG A 243 -41.90 22.97 33.25
C ARG A 243 -42.56 21.77 33.92
N ASN A 244 -41.78 20.70 34.11
CA ASN A 244 -41.67 19.88 35.33
C ASN A 244 -40.47 18.94 35.13
N ASP A 245 -39.42 19.00 35.94
CA ASP A 245 -39.30 18.35 37.25
C ASP A 245 -39.75 16.88 37.24
N GLN A 246 -38.78 15.96 37.10
CA GLN A 246 -38.84 14.71 37.84
C GLN A 246 -37.45 14.08 38.06
N ARG A 247 -37.05 14.17 39.33
CA ARG A 247 -36.08 13.30 40.01
C ARG A 247 -36.51 11.83 39.92
N GLY A 248 -35.53 10.94 39.80
CA GLY A 248 -35.63 9.49 40.02
C GLY A 248 -34.37 8.85 39.44
N GLN A 249 -33.26 8.70 40.17
CA GLN A 249 -33.03 7.73 41.25
C GLN A 249 -33.25 6.27 40.79
N SER A 250 -32.18 5.67 40.28
CA SER A 250 -31.89 4.22 40.37
C SER A 250 -30.39 4.07 40.06
N GLU A 251 -29.49 4.02 41.05
CA GLU A 251 -29.12 2.82 41.81
C GLU A 251 -28.89 1.56 40.95
N GLY A 252 -27.64 1.07 41.00
CA GLY A 252 -27.33 -0.36 40.94
C GLY A 252 -26.69 -0.85 39.64
N GLY A 253 -25.34 -0.91 39.58
CA GLY A 253 -24.67 -1.44 38.39
C GLY A 253 -23.18 -1.79 38.52
N ARG A 254 -22.78 -2.28 39.69
CA ARG A 254 -21.61 -3.13 40.00
C ARG A 254 -20.49 -3.29 38.95
N ALA A 255 -19.29 -2.84 39.33
CA ALA A 255 -18.02 -3.20 38.75
C ALA A 255 -17.81 -4.73 38.69
N VAL A 256 -17.56 -5.25 37.49
CA VAL A 256 -16.98 -6.58 37.28
C VAL A 256 -15.47 -6.43 37.06
N SER A 257 -14.76 -6.57 38.17
CA SER A 257 -13.37 -7.02 38.22
C SER A 257 -13.33 -8.49 37.81
N GLY A 258 -12.50 -8.82 36.81
CA GLY A 258 -12.41 -10.17 36.24
C GLY A 258 -11.11 -10.45 35.51
N ARG A 259 -10.05 -10.70 36.30
CA ARG A 259 -9.14 -11.85 36.20
C ARG A 259 -8.37 -12.13 34.88
N GLN A 260 -7.09 -11.75 34.91
CA GLN A 260 -5.90 -12.62 34.81
C GLN A 260 -6.05 -14.01 34.13
N GLN A 261 -5.48 -14.15 32.93
CA GLN A 261 -4.84 -15.36 32.39
C GLN A 261 -3.84 -14.87 31.32
N GLY A 262 -2.52 -14.96 31.49
CA GLY A 262 -1.79 -16.20 31.68
C GLY A 262 -1.39 -16.84 30.34
N GLY A 263 -1.07 -16.04 29.31
CA GLY A 263 -0.60 -16.52 28.02
C GLY A 263 0.93 -16.49 27.93
N GLY A 264 1.57 -17.59 28.37
CA GLY A 264 2.99 -17.80 28.15
C GLY A 264 3.29 -17.91 26.65
N ALA A 265 4.09 -16.97 26.14
CA ALA A 265 4.62 -17.06 24.78
C ALA A 265 5.64 -18.21 24.69
N PRO A 266 5.54 -19.13 23.71
CA PRO A 266 6.54 -20.15 23.50
C PRO A 266 7.86 -19.50 23.04
N ARG A 267 8.94 -19.73 23.81
CA ARG A 267 10.31 -19.41 23.40
C ARG A 267 10.74 -20.39 22.30
N LEU A 268 10.39 -20.05 21.06
CA LEU A 268 10.73 -20.83 19.88
C LEU A 268 12.07 -20.34 19.27
N PHE A 269 13.18 -20.48 20.01
CA PHE A 269 14.54 -20.61 19.44
C PHE A 269 15.58 -20.85 20.55
N GLU A 270 15.64 -22.09 21.06
CA GLU A 270 16.77 -22.57 21.84
C GLU A 270 17.67 -23.37 20.90
N GLY A 271 18.56 -22.66 20.20
CA GLY A 271 19.53 -23.24 19.28
C GLY A 271 20.62 -23.97 20.06
N SER A 272 20.54 -25.31 20.06
CA SER A 272 21.57 -26.20 20.54
C SER A 272 22.84 -26.02 19.71
N GLY A 273 23.85 -25.40 20.32
CA GLY A 273 25.20 -25.30 19.75
C GLY A 273 25.81 -26.69 19.57
N GLN A 274 25.71 -27.22 18.35
CA GLN A 274 26.39 -28.44 17.95
C GLN A 274 27.88 -28.12 17.76
N ARG A 275 28.63 -28.21 18.86
CA ARG A 275 30.09 -28.23 18.87
C ARG A 275 30.57 -29.47 18.09
N LEU A 276 30.96 -29.28 16.84
CA LEU A 276 31.80 -30.24 16.13
C LEU A 276 33.21 -30.17 16.72
N GLY A 277 33.46 -30.97 17.77
CA GLY A 277 34.77 -31.60 17.95
C GLY A 277 35.00 -32.52 16.73
N GLY A 278 36.20 -32.64 16.18
CA GLY A 278 37.48 -32.83 16.84
C GLY A 278 38.05 -34.12 16.27
N LYS A 279 38.99 -33.99 15.33
CA LYS A 279 40.04 -34.95 14.99
C LYS A 279 41.20 -34.17 14.40
#